data_AF-A0A427BY15-F1
#
_entry.id   AF-A0A427BY15-F1
#
_cell.length_a   1.000
_cell.length_b   1.000
_cell.length_c   1.000
_cell.angle_alpha   90.00
_cell.angle_beta   90.00
_cell.angle_gamma   90.00
#
_symmetry.space_group_name_H-M   'P 1'
#
loop_
_entity.id
_entity.type
_entity.pdbx_description
1 polymer ?
#
loop_
_entity_poly.entity_id
_entity_poly.type
_entity_poly.pdbx_seq_one_letter_code
_entity_poly.pdbx_strand_id
1 'polypeptide(L)'
;MATLSNDLGVIESESVYIIDGLQRTNAIKMTAEELAGEPQALTEFLARMLRIEFWIDASFGAIAYRMLLLNAGQRPMSMKHQIEVLSSRLGQSLQGIAGIDIFSTGDSRRRANPGQFQLAKLSQAFQAWLQGKPNIDVRNVVMEELLAEGAIETLGSTLDDQVQGDQHDGFRKLVAWIVAVDMELGRDNLAFFGNETVLQGLSAAVGGAERHEKIASRVWPALDDLLHKCQAGNAREVLDVDLYDALRKSFDVSKINVGSATRELVNGAFQELFFSGGVRSMRECWEFAASRVV
;
A
#
# COMPACT_ATOMS: atom_id res chain seq x y z
N MET A 1 -7.91 -5.19 -35.64
CA MET A 1 -8.41 -4.51 -34.41
C MET A 1 -9.91 -4.63 -34.16
N ALA A 2 -10.79 -4.52 -35.17
CA ALA A 2 -12.24 -4.45 -34.94
C ALA A 2 -12.86 -5.67 -34.23
N THR A 3 -12.33 -6.88 -34.45
CA THR A 3 -12.83 -8.10 -33.80
C THR A 3 -12.38 -8.19 -32.34
N LEU A 4 -11.08 -8.08 -32.07
CA LEU A 4 -10.56 -8.20 -30.70
C LEU A 4 -11.03 -7.07 -29.77
N SER A 5 -11.14 -5.84 -30.27
CA SER A 5 -11.65 -4.71 -29.48
C SER A 5 -13.14 -4.83 -29.21
N ASN A 6 -13.91 -5.44 -30.11
CA ASN A 6 -15.32 -5.76 -29.85
C ASN A 6 -15.41 -6.90 -28.84
N ASP A 7 -14.68 -8.00 -29.04
CA ASP A 7 -14.72 -9.20 -28.20
C ASP A 7 -14.26 -8.90 -26.76
N LEU A 8 -13.18 -8.12 -26.60
CA LEU A 8 -12.72 -7.63 -25.29
C LEU A 8 -13.57 -6.48 -24.76
N GLY A 9 -14.18 -5.69 -25.65
CA GLY A 9 -15.08 -4.60 -25.27
C GLY A 9 -16.37 -5.07 -24.60
N VAL A 10 -16.78 -6.33 -24.81
CA VAL A 10 -17.88 -6.95 -24.06
C VAL A 10 -17.47 -7.30 -22.62
N ILE A 11 -16.17 -7.43 -22.36
CA ILE A 11 -15.64 -7.78 -21.05
C ILE A 11 -15.48 -6.50 -20.21
N GLU A 12 -16.61 -5.95 -19.77
CA GLU A 12 -16.66 -4.85 -18.81
C GLU A 12 -16.78 -5.42 -17.39
N SER A 13 -15.65 -5.67 -16.74
CA SER A 13 -15.63 -6.05 -15.33
C SER A 13 -14.42 -5.44 -14.64
N GLU A 14 -14.64 -4.82 -13.48
CA GLU A 14 -13.58 -4.40 -12.55
C GLU A 14 -12.73 -5.57 -12.04
N SER A 15 -13.15 -6.82 -12.34
CA SER A 15 -12.47 -8.05 -11.94
C SER A 15 -11.50 -8.60 -12.99
N VAL A 16 -11.28 -7.89 -14.11
CA VAL A 16 -10.37 -8.31 -15.17
C VAL A 16 -9.03 -7.59 -15.05
N TYR A 17 -7.97 -8.37 -14.96
CA TYR A 17 -6.62 -7.88 -14.73
C TYR A 17 -5.70 -8.33 -15.87
N ILE A 18 -4.93 -7.37 -16.42
CA ILE A 18 -3.81 -7.71 -17.30
C ILE A 18 -2.64 -8.11 -16.41
N ILE A 19 -2.37 -9.41 -16.38
CA ILE A 19 -1.37 -10.04 -15.50
C ILE A 19 0.05 -9.91 -16.08
N ASP A 20 0.17 -9.96 -17.41
CA ASP A 20 1.41 -9.80 -18.15
C ASP A 20 1.12 -9.25 -19.55
N GLY A 21 2.09 -8.53 -20.14
CA GLY A 21 2.00 -7.98 -21.50
C GLY A 21 1.97 -6.46 -21.58
N LEU A 22 2.22 -5.73 -20.49
CA LEU A 22 2.20 -4.26 -20.49
C LEU A 22 3.17 -3.66 -21.54
N GLN A 23 4.42 -4.13 -21.57
CA GLN A 23 5.43 -3.64 -22.53
C GLN A 23 5.05 -3.99 -23.98
N ARG A 24 4.55 -5.21 -24.22
CA ARG A 24 4.04 -5.63 -25.53
C ARG A 24 2.86 -4.76 -25.98
N THR A 25 1.94 -4.47 -25.05
CA THR A 25 0.77 -3.62 -25.31
C THR A 25 1.18 -2.19 -25.66
N ASN A 26 2.13 -1.60 -24.92
CA ASN A 26 2.63 -0.26 -25.19
C ASN A 26 3.39 -0.20 -26.52
N ALA A 27 4.24 -1.19 -26.81
CA ALA A 27 4.94 -1.27 -28.10
C ALA A 27 3.95 -1.33 -29.28
N ILE A 28 2.90 -2.15 -29.17
CA ILE A 28 1.84 -2.23 -30.19
C ILE A 28 1.15 -0.88 -30.38
N LYS A 29 0.83 -0.17 -29.29
CA LYS A 29 0.22 1.18 -29.35
C LYS A 29 1.14 2.18 -30.04
N MET A 30 2.40 2.27 -29.62
CA MET A 30 3.39 3.19 -30.20
C MET A 30 3.59 2.92 -31.70
N THR A 31 3.75 1.64 -32.08
CA THR A 31 3.89 1.28 -33.51
C THR A 31 2.63 1.62 -34.31
N ALA A 32 1.43 1.44 -33.74
CA ALA A 32 0.19 1.83 -34.42
C ALA A 32 0.10 3.36 -34.61
N GLU A 33 0.53 4.14 -33.63
CA GLU A 33 0.60 5.61 -33.72
C GLU A 33 1.61 6.08 -34.77
N GLU A 34 2.79 5.45 -34.84
CA GLU A 34 3.81 5.73 -35.86
C GLU A 34 3.30 5.42 -37.28
N LEU A 35 2.53 4.34 -37.45
CA LEU A 35 1.96 3.92 -38.73
C LEU A 35 0.65 4.67 -39.09
N ALA A 36 0.17 5.60 -38.26
CA ALA A 36 -1.10 6.30 -38.51
C ALA A 36 -1.11 7.08 -39.84
N GLY A 37 0.06 7.51 -40.32
CA GLY A 37 0.25 8.16 -41.62
C GLY A 37 0.31 7.21 -42.83
N GLU A 38 0.34 5.90 -42.60
CA GLU A 38 0.51 4.87 -43.63
C GLU A 38 -0.63 3.83 -43.57
N PRO A 39 -1.82 4.14 -44.12
CA PRO A 39 -3.04 3.35 -43.89
C PRO A 39 -2.92 1.87 -44.26
N GLN A 40 -2.17 1.58 -45.32
CA GLN A 40 -1.98 0.22 -45.83
C GLN A 40 -1.09 -0.61 -44.89
N ALA A 41 0.03 -0.02 -44.44
CA ALA A 41 0.95 -0.64 -43.48
C ALA A 41 0.30 -0.81 -42.10
N LEU A 42 -0.48 0.17 -41.64
CA LEU A 42 -1.26 0.07 -40.42
C LEU A 42 -2.28 -1.08 -40.50
N THR A 43 -3.00 -1.21 -41.61
CA THR A 43 -3.97 -2.28 -41.81
C THR A 43 -3.31 -3.65 -41.75
N GLU A 44 -2.17 -3.82 -42.41
CA GLU A 44 -1.39 -5.07 -42.38
C GLU A 44 -0.84 -5.38 -40.98
N PHE A 45 -0.32 -4.38 -40.28
CA PHE A 45 0.17 -4.51 -38.90
C PHE A 45 -0.95 -4.97 -37.96
N LEU A 46 -2.12 -4.34 -38.02
CA LEU A 46 -3.27 -4.63 -37.16
C LEU A 46 -4.01 -5.94 -37.50
N ALA A 47 -3.68 -6.57 -38.62
CA ALA A 47 -4.20 -7.87 -39.02
C ALA A 47 -3.40 -9.04 -38.42
N ARG A 48 -2.23 -8.80 -37.83
CA ARG A 48 -1.41 -9.83 -37.20
C ARG A 48 -2.12 -10.44 -35.99
N MET A 49 -2.07 -11.77 -35.88
CA MET A 49 -2.69 -12.48 -34.76
C MET A 49 -1.90 -12.32 -33.47
N LEU A 50 -2.62 -12.13 -32.37
CA LEU A 50 -2.10 -12.07 -31.01
C LEU A 50 -2.62 -13.29 -30.23
N ARG A 51 -1.72 -13.97 -29.52
CA ARG A 51 -2.12 -15.02 -28.57
C ARG A 51 -2.46 -14.36 -27.23
N ILE A 52 -3.69 -14.57 -26.78
CA ILE A 52 -4.15 -14.14 -25.45
C ILE A 52 -4.48 -15.38 -24.65
N GLU A 53 -4.05 -15.42 -23.40
CA GLU A 53 -4.38 -16.48 -22.45
C GLU A 53 -5.33 -15.91 -21.39
N PHE A 54 -6.53 -16.48 -21.31
CA PHE A 54 -7.50 -16.15 -20.28
C PHE A 54 -7.41 -17.17 -19.15
N TRP A 55 -7.30 -16.65 -17.93
CA TRP A 55 -7.30 -17.43 -16.70
C TRP A 55 -8.61 -17.14 -15.98
N ILE A 56 -9.50 -18.13 -15.98
CA ILE A 56 -10.84 -18.03 -15.39
C ILE A 56 -10.83 -18.78 -14.08
N ASP A 57 -11.50 -18.25 -13.06
CA ASP A 57 -11.59 -18.83 -11.71
C ASP A 57 -10.23 -19.15 -11.06
N ALA A 58 -9.17 -18.47 -11.49
CA ALA A 58 -7.88 -18.58 -10.86
C ALA A 58 -7.93 -17.85 -9.51
N SER A 59 -7.54 -18.55 -8.45
CA SER A 59 -7.41 -17.93 -7.13
C SER A 59 -6.42 -16.78 -7.20
N PHE A 60 -6.63 -15.76 -6.37
CA PHE A 60 -5.74 -14.62 -6.30
C PHE A 60 -4.28 -15.04 -6.09
N GLY A 61 -4.05 -16.00 -5.20
CA GLY A 61 -2.71 -16.52 -4.95
C GLY A 61 -2.10 -17.20 -6.17
N ALA A 62 -2.87 -17.94 -6.96
CA ALA A 62 -2.40 -18.53 -8.21
C ALA A 62 -2.05 -17.44 -9.26
N ILE A 63 -2.87 -16.39 -9.38
CA ILE A 63 -2.63 -15.26 -10.29
C ILE A 63 -1.35 -14.51 -9.92
N ALA A 64 -1.21 -14.15 -8.65
CA ALA A 64 -0.07 -13.40 -8.15
C ALA A 64 1.22 -14.23 -8.15
N TYR A 65 1.15 -15.53 -7.81
CA TYR A 65 2.29 -16.45 -7.96
C TYR A 65 2.74 -16.55 -9.43
N ARG A 66 1.78 -16.56 -10.36
CA ARG A 66 2.07 -16.51 -11.79
C ARG A 66 2.74 -15.18 -12.18
N MET A 67 2.29 -14.03 -11.66
CA MET A 67 2.95 -12.74 -11.90
C MET A 67 4.42 -12.75 -11.47
N LEU A 68 4.73 -13.43 -10.36
CA LEU A 68 6.09 -13.59 -9.88
C LEU A 68 6.93 -14.46 -10.81
N LEU A 69 6.40 -15.60 -11.22
CA LEU A 69 7.12 -16.55 -12.06
C LEU A 69 7.22 -16.11 -13.53
N LEU A 70 6.27 -15.32 -14.04
CA LEU A 70 6.18 -14.92 -15.46
C LEU A 70 7.38 -14.08 -15.94
N ASN A 71 8.23 -13.60 -15.02
CA ASN A 71 9.44 -12.85 -15.32
C ASN A 71 10.75 -13.65 -15.19
N ALA A 72 10.70 -14.97 -14.97
CA ALA A 72 11.89 -15.82 -14.86
C ALA A 72 12.68 -15.84 -16.19
N GLY A 73 13.64 -14.91 -16.33
CA GLY A 73 14.47 -14.70 -17.53
C GLY A 73 14.49 -13.26 -18.09
N GLN A 74 13.71 -12.33 -17.53
CA GLN A 74 13.72 -10.90 -17.88
C GLN A 74 13.95 -10.03 -16.63
N ARG A 75 14.01 -8.69 -16.76
CA ARG A 75 14.02 -7.83 -15.56
C ARG A 75 12.70 -8.04 -14.80
N PRO A 76 12.72 -8.49 -13.54
CA PRO A 76 11.50 -8.74 -12.78
C PRO A 76 10.64 -7.47 -12.68
N MET A 77 9.33 -7.67 -12.73
CA MET A 77 8.35 -6.61 -12.48
C MET A 77 8.56 -6.04 -11.09
N SER A 78 8.76 -4.73 -10.96
CA SER A 78 8.99 -4.13 -9.65
C SER A 78 7.83 -4.42 -8.69
N MET A 79 8.14 -4.67 -7.42
CA MET A 79 7.11 -4.89 -6.38
C MET A 79 6.04 -3.80 -6.33
N LYS A 80 6.41 -2.54 -6.57
CA LYS A 80 5.44 -1.43 -6.67
C LYS A 80 4.37 -1.73 -7.71
N HIS A 81 4.79 -2.18 -8.90
CA HIS A 81 3.87 -2.51 -9.98
C HIS A 81 3.06 -3.77 -9.65
N GLN A 82 3.68 -4.76 -9.00
CA GLN A 82 2.96 -5.95 -8.54
C GLN A 82 1.83 -5.54 -7.60
N ILE A 83 2.12 -4.74 -6.57
CA ILE A 83 1.13 -4.25 -5.62
C ILE A 83 0.09 -3.35 -6.30
N GLU A 84 0.44 -2.52 -7.29
CA GLU A 84 -0.56 -1.78 -8.08
C GLU A 84 -1.56 -2.73 -8.77
N VAL A 85 -1.10 -3.87 -9.29
CA VAL A 85 -2.01 -4.88 -9.86
C VAL A 85 -2.82 -5.59 -8.76
N LEU A 86 -2.23 -5.83 -7.58
CA LEU A 86 -2.93 -6.39 -6.43
C LEU A 86 -3.82 -5.36 -5.69
N SER A 87 -3.71 -4.07 -6.03
CA SER A 87 -4.29 -2.97 -5.27
C SER A 87 -5.81 -3.01 -5.28
N SER A 88 -6.44 -3.42 -6.37
CA SER A 88 -7.90 -3.58 -6.43
C SER A 88 -8.42 -4.58 -5.41
N ARG A 89 -7.69 -5.68 -5.21
CA ARG A 89 -7.99 -6.73 -4.23
C ARG A 89 -7.73 -6.26 -2.81
N LEU A 90 -6.66 -5.49 -2.59
CA LEU A 90 -6.47 -4.77 -1.33
C LEU A 90 -7.64 -3.82 -1.05
N GLY A 91 -8.12 -3.10 -2.05
CA GLY A 91 -9.31 -2.27 -1.94
C GLY A 91 -10.53 -3.07 -1.49
N GLN A 92 -10.74 -4.26 -2.06
CA GLN A 92 -11.82 -5.19 -1.68
C GLN A 92 -11.65 -5.74 -0.25
N SER A 93 -10.44 -6.16 0.15
CA SER A 93 -10.21 -6.71 1.49
C SER A 93 -10.41 -5.68 2.61
N LEU A 94 -10.20 -4.40 2.30
CA LEU A 94 -10.45 -3.29 3.21
C LEU A 94 -11.91 -2.82 3.22
N GLN A 95 -12.78 -3.35 2.34
CA GLN A 95 -14.21 -3.06 2.40
C GLN A 95 -14.81 -3.54 3.73
N GLY A 96 -15.82 -2.82 4.21
CA GLY A 96 -16.48 -3.12 5.48
C GLY A 96 -15.76 -2.61 6.74
N ILE A 97 -14.59 -1.98 6.62
CA ILE A 97 -14.06 -1.15 7.72
C ILE A 97 -15.00 0.04 7.91
N ALA A 98 -15.50 0.24 9.13
CA ALA A 98 -16.40 1.35 9.42
C ALA A 98 -15.71 2.71 9.18
N GLY A 99 -16.33 3.57 8.38
CA GLY A 99 -15.83 4.92 8.11
C GLY A 99 -14.75 5.04 7.02
N ILE A 100 -14.35 3.95 6.38
CA ILE A 100 -13.38 4.02 5.26
C ILE A 100 -14.07 4.43 3.95
N ASP A 101 -13.42 5.30 3.18
CA ASP A 101 -13.77 5.64 1.79
C ASP A 101 -12.50 5.59 0.95
N ILE A 102 -12.40 4.58 0.08
CA ILE A 102 -11.24 4.34 -0.78
C ILE A 102 -11.54 4.82 -2.19
N PHE A 103 -10.63 5.59 -2.78
CA PHE A 103 -10.74 6.06 -4.15
C PHE A 103 -9.47 5.77 -4.97
N SER A 104 -9.67 5.46 -6.25
CA SER A 104 -8.61 5.05 -7.18
C SER A 104 -7.91 6.26 -7.83
N THR A 105 -6.75 6.05 -8.43
CA THR A 105 -5.96 7.12 -9.09
C THR A 105 -6.68 7.79 -10.26
N GLY A 106 -7.60 7.08 -10.93
CA GLY A 106 -8.45 7.65 -11.99
C GLY A 106 -9.55 8.57 -11.47
N ASP A 107 -9.74 8.62 -10.15
CA ASP A 107 -10.69 9.48 -9.50
C ASP A 107 -10.10 10.87 -9.25
N SER A 108 -10.78 11.91 -9.72
CA SER A 108 -10.37 13.31 -9.49
C SER A 108 -10.60 13.78 -8.05
N ARG A 109 -11.26 12.96 -7.22
CA ARG A 109 -11.49 13.25 -5.80
C ARG A 109 -10.18 13.50 -5.07
N ARG A 110 -10.21 14.47 -4.17
CA ARG A 110 -9.20 14.70 -3.15
C ARG A 110 -9.80 14.41 -1.79
N ARG A 111 -8.95 13.97 -0.87
CA ARG A 111 -9.32 13.80 0.54
C ARG A 111 -9.85 15.13 1.09
N ALA A 112 -11.10 15.12 1.54
CA ALA A 112 -11.80 16.26 2.14
C ALA A 112 -12.34 15.94 3.54
N ASN A 113 -12.48 14.66 3.88
CA ASN A 113 -12.92 14.18 5.18
C ASN A 113 -11.94 13.13 5.74
N PRO A 114 -11.94 12.91 7.07
CA PRO A 114 -11.28 11.75 7.65
C PRO A 114 -11.84 10.45 7.09
N GLY A 115 -11.05 9.38 7.15
CA GLY A 115 -11.43 8.08 6.61
C GLY A 115 -11.29 7.94 5.08
N GLN A 116 -10.99 9.04 4.37
CA GLN A 116 -10.81 9.02 2.92
C GLN A 116 -9.35 8.76 2.52
N PHE A 117 -9.11 7.71 1.74
CA PHE A 117 -7.76 7.30 1.34
C PHE A 117 -7.65 6.96 -0.16
N GLN A 118 -6.54 7.36 -0.77
CA GLN A 118 -6.19 6.89 -2.11
C GLN A 118 -5.70 5.45 -2.03
N LEU A 119 -6.22 4.59 -2.90
CA LEU A 119 -5.83 3.19 -2.95
C LEU A 119 -4.32 3.00 -3.18
N ALA A 120 -3.71 3.88 -3.99
CA ALA A 120 -2.27 3.87 -4.22
C ALA A 120 -1.45 4.09 -2.93
N LYS A 121 -1.93 4.96 -2.02
CA LYS A 121 -1.26 5.20 -0.73
C LYS A 121 -1.39 4.01 0.21
N LEU A 122 -2.58 3.40 0.27
CA LEU A 122 -2.81 2.18 1.05
C LEU A 122 -1.98 1.01 0.52
N SER A 123 -1.80 0.93 -0.80
CA SER A 123 -0.95 -0.06 -1.45
C SER A 123 0.52 0.06 -1.03
N GLN A 124 1.05 1.28 -0.98
CA GLN A 124 2.43 1.49 -0.52
C GLN A 124 2.56 1.31 1.00
N ALA A 125 1.53 1.64 1.77
CA ALA A 125 1.47 1.35 3.19
C ALA A 125 1.50 -0.17 3.44
N PHE A 126 0.72 -0.94 2.67
CA PHE A 126 0.74 -2.41 2.70
C PHE A 126 2.12 -2.96 2.35
N GLN A 127 2.79 -2.40 1.35
CA GLN A 127 4.17 -2.76 1.02
C GLN A 127 5.13 -2.55 2.20
N ALA A 128 5.05 -1.37 2.83
CA ALA A 128 5.89 -1.04 3.99
C ALA A 128 5.58 -1.97 5.17
N TRP A 129 4.30 -2.30 5.39
CA TRP A 129 3.86 -3.27 6.39
C TRP A 129 4.44 -4.66 6.13
N LEU A 130 4.34 -5.20 4.92
CA LEU A 130 4.94 -6.50 4.56
C LEU A 130 6.45 -6.51 4.80
N GLN A 131 7.14 -5.42 4.47
CA GLN A 131 8.59 -5.29 4.64
C GLN A 131 9.03 -5.11 6.09
N GLY A 132 8.17 -4.54 6.93
CA GLY A 132 8.56 -4.08 8.26
C GLY A 132 9.65 -3.00 8.23
N LYS A 133 9.79 -2.29 7.10
CA LYS A 133 10.81 -1.26 6.88
C LYS A 133 10.21 0.00 6.25
N PRO A 134 10.54 1.19 6.77
CA PRO A 134 9.98 2.45 6.26
C PRO A 134 10.48 2.80 4.86
N ASN A 135 11.76 2.53 4.59
CA ASN A 135 12.42 2.83 3.33
C ASN A 135 12.61 1.56 2.52
N ILE A 136 12.06 1.59 1.31
CA ILE A 136 12.01 0.46 0.40
C ILE A 136 13.35 0.39 -0.34
N ASP A 137 14.23 -0.54 0.05
CA ASP A 137 15.46 -0.83 -0.69
C ASP A 137 15.25 -2.06 -1.59
N VAL A 138 14.68 -1.82 -2.77
CA VAL A 138 14.24 -2.82 -3.76
C VAL A 138 15.42 -3.29 -4.62
N ARG A 139 16.54 -3.67 -3.97
CA ARG A 139 17.73 -4.18 -4.69
C ARG A 139 17.97 -5.66 -4.46
N ASN A 140 17.27 -6.27 -3.51
CA ASN A 140 17.43 -7.68 -3.19
C ASN A 140 16.27 -8.48 -3.77
N VAL A 141 16.52 -9.11 -4.92
CA VAL A 141 15.54 -9.94 -5.66
C VAL A 141 14.94 -11.04 -4.78
N VAL A 142 15.73 -11.66 -3.90
CA VAL A 142 15.24 -12.70 -2.97
C VAL A 142 14.24 -12.12 -1.98
N MET A 143 14.49 -10.91 -1.48
CA MET A 143 13.55 -10.24 -0.58
C MET A 143 12.25 -9.88 -1.32
N GLU A 144 12.34 -9.49 -2.60
CA GLU A 144 11.17 -9.21 -3.43
C GLU A 144 10.28 -10.44 -3.61
N GLU A 145 10.87 -11.62 -3.86
CA GLU A 145 10.15 -12.90 -3.97
C GLU A 145 9.43 -13.25 -2.66
N LEU A 146 10.13 -13.22 -1.52
CA LEU A 146 9.53 -13.50 -0.20
C LEU A 146 8.37 -12.56 0.16
N LEU A 147 8.50 -11.29 -0.20
CA LEU A 147 7.47 -10.30 0.09
C LEU A 147 6.22 -10.48 -0.75
N ALA A 148 6.40 -10.92 -1.99
CA ALA A 148 5.27 -11.22 -2.84
C ALA A 148 4.57 -12.52 -2.44
N GLU A 149 5.31 -13.54 -1.97
CA GLU A 149 4.71 -14.71 -1.32
C GLU A 149 3.87 -14.30 -0.09
N GLY A 150 4.41 -13.45 0.79
CA GLY A 150 3.66 -12.94 1.95
C GLY A 150 2.44 -12.09 1.57
N ALA A 151 2.52 -11.31 0.49
CA ALA A 151 1.38 -10.57 -0.04
C ALA A 151 0.26 -11.50 -0.53
N ILE A 152 0.65 -12.59 -1.20
CA ILE A 152 -0.27 -13.63 -1.69
C ILE A 152 -0.97 -14.31 -0.53
N GLU A 153 -0.23 -14.71 0.49
CA GLU A 153 -0.78 -15.37 1.67
C GLU A 153 -1.77 -14.46 2.40
N THR A 154 -1.40 -13.20 2.61
CA THR A 154 -2.25 -12.22 3.32
C THR A 154 -3.54 -11.93 2.55
N LEU A 155 -3.43 -11.60 1.25
CA LEU A 155 -4.59 -11.25 0.43
C LEU A 155 -5.41 -12.48 0.01
N GLY A 156 -4.80 -13.66 -0.04
CA GLY A 156 -5.47 -14.93 -0.32
C GLY A 156 -6.28 -15.43 0.87
N SER A 157 -5.71 -15.42 2.08
CA SER A 157 -6.41 -15.82 3.31
C SER A 157 -7.62 -14.95 3.63
N THR A 158 -7.60 -13.67 3.25
CA THR A 158 -8.75 -12.76 3.48
C THR A 158 -10.02 -13.18 2.71
N LEU A 159 -9.91 -14.05 1.70
CA LEU A 159 -11.04 -14.51 0.87
C LEU A 159 -11.56 -15.90 1.25
N ASP A 160 -10.76 -16.73 1.94
CA ASP A 160 -11.13 -18.11 2.26
C ASP A 160 -11.87 -18.25 3.62
N ASP A 161 -11.86 -17.22 4.48
CA ASP A 161 -12.43 -17.31 5.83
C ASP A 161 -13.87 -16.79 5.95
N GLN A 162 -14.82 -17.71 5.72
CA GLN A 162 -15.99 -17.82 6.61
C GLN A 162 -15.68 -18.66 7.87
N VAL A 163 -14.47 -19.22 8.03
CA VAL A 163 -14.18 -20.17 9.12
C VAL A 163 -12.70 -20.11 9.55
N GLN A 164 -12.39 -19.22 10.51
CA GLN A 164 -11.31 -19.27 11.53
C GLN A 164 -10.24 -18.16 11.50
N GLY A 165 -10.43 -17.18 12.41
CA GLY A 165 -9.34 -16.71 13.25
C GLY A 165 -8.74 -15.35 12.90
N ASP A 166 -8.90 -14.43 13.85
CA ASP A 166 -8.45 -13.03 13.97
C ASP A 166 -6.93 -12.75 13.75
N GLN A 167 -6.15 -13.70 13.20
CA GLN A 167 -4.68 -13.63 13.10
C GLN A 167 -4.15 -13.23 11.71
N HIS A 168 -4.89 -13.45 10.63
CA HIS A 168 -4.36 -13.23 9.26
C HIS A 168 -4.65 -11.85 8.67
N ASP A 169 -5.18 -10.92 9.47
CA ASP A 169 -5.68 -9.65 8.97
C ASP A 169 -5.05 -8.41 9.64
N GLY A 170 -3.76 -8.53 9.99
CA GLY A 170 -3.00 -7.49 10.70
C GLY A 170 -3.02 -6.14 9.97
N PHE A 171 -2.92 -6.15 8.64
CA PHE A 171 -2.99 -4.91 7.86
C PHE A 171 -4.38 -4.28 7.85
N ARG A 172 -5.47 -5.04 7.71
CA ARG A 172 -6.82 -4.46 7.79
C ARG A 172 -7.11 -3.94 9.20
N LYS A 173 -6.66 -4.65 10.25
CA LYS A 173 -6.75 -4.16 11.63
C LYS A 173 -6.00 -2.84 11.81
N LEU A 174 -4.82 -2.72 11.20
CA LEU A 174 -4.07 -1.46 11.18
C LEU A 174 -4.83 -0.36 10.44
N VAL A 175 -5.38 -0.63 9.26
CA VAL A 175 -6.16 0.35 8.50
C VAL A 175 -7.41 0.77 9.29
N ALA A 176 -8.10 -0.17 9.95
CA ALA A 176 -9.24 0.13 10.81
C ALA A 176 -8.84 1.03 11.99
N TRP A 177 -7.70 0.76 12.62
CA TRP A 177 -7.14 1.62 13.66
C TRP A 177 -6.81 3.03 13.13
N ILE A 178 -6.16 3.12 11.96
CA ILE A 178 -5.85 4.41 11.31
C ILE A 178 -7.14 5.19 11.06
N VAL A 179 -8.17 4.56 10.48
CA VAL A 179 -9.46 5.20 10.22
C VAL A 179 -10.08 5.71 11.52
N ALA A 180 -10.08 4.90 12.58
CA ALA A 180 -10.64 5.30 13.87
C ALA A 180 -9.93 6.53 14.46
N VAL A 181 -8.59 6.53 14.49
CA VAL A 181 -7.82 7.69 14.99
C VAL A 181 -7.98 8.91 14.09
N ASP A 182 -8.06 8.70 12.77
CA ASP A 182 -8.26 9.77 11.81
C ASP A 182 -9.60 10.48 12.00
N MET A 183 -10.67 9.72 12.33
CA MET A 183 -11.97 10.29 12.67
C MET A 183 -11.89 11.18 13.92
N GLU A 184 -11.15 10.77 14.95
CA GLU A 184 -10.93 11.57 16.16
C GLU A 184 -10.07 12.82 15.90
N LEU A 185 -9.10 12.74 14.98
CA LEU A 185 -8.32 13.89 14.53
C LEU A 185 -9.17 14.93 13.79
N GLY A 186 -10.19 14.48 13.06
CA GLY A 186 -11.15 15.38 12.40
C GLY A 186 -10.59 16.14 11.20
N ARG A 187 -11.42 17.04 10.66
CA ARG A 187 -11.17 17.75 9.39
C ARG A 187 -10.01 18.75 9.43
N ASP A 188 -9.61 19.22 10.60
CA ASP A 188 -8.53 20.20 10.72
C ASP A 188 -7.13 19.55 10.67
N ASN A 189 -7.08 18.21 10.75
CA ASN A 189 -5.85 17.43 10.86
C ASN A 189 -5.65 16.44 9.71
N LEU A 190 -6.35 16.62 8.58
CA LEU A 190 -6.33 15.71 7.43
C LEU A 190 -4.94 15.43 6.86
N ALA A 191 -3.99 16.33 7.07
CA ALA A 191 -2.63 16.21 6.57
C ALA A 191 -1.86 15.06 7.20
N PHE A 192 -2.15 14.66 8.44
CA PHE A 192 -1.37 13.66 9.17
C PHE A 192 -1.48 12.28 8.52
N PHE A 193 -2.66 11.65 8.55
CA PHE A 193 -2.89 10.38 7.83
C PHE A 193 -3.14 10.55 6.34
N GLY A 194 -3.36 11.78 5.85
CA GLY A 194 -3.37 12.07 4.42
C GLY A 194 -1.98 11.99 3.78
N ASN A 195 -0.92 12.02 4.60
CA ASN A 195 0.46 11.94 4.14
C ASN A 195 0.90 10.48 3.95
N GLU A 196 1.31 10.16 2.72
CA GLU A 196 1.83 8.85 2.34
C GLU A 196 3.03 8.40 3.19
N THR A 197 3.92 9.32 3.57
CA THR A 197 5.11 8.97 4.36
C THR A 197 4.77 8.60 5.80
N VAL A 198 3.69 9.16 6.35
CA VAL A 198 3.17 8.77 7.68
C VAL A 198 2.59 7.37 7.60
N LEU A 199 1.75 7.10 6.59
CA LEU A 199 1.15 5.78 6.39
C LEU A 199 2.24 4.71 6.23
N GLN A 200 3.25 4.96 5.39
CA GLN A 200 4.37 4.03 5.18
C GLN A 200 5.19 3.80 6.46
N GLY A 201 5.55 4.85 7.18
CA GLY A 201 6.35 4.74 8.41
C GLY A 201 5.63 3.98 9.53
N LEU A 202 4.35 4.29 9.76
CA LEU A 202 3.52 3.57 10.74
C LEU A 202 3.33 2.11 10.34
N SER A 203 3.01 1.86 9.07
CA SER A 203 2.78 0.52 8.55
C SER A 203 4.02 -0.36 8.69
N ALA A 204 5.19 0.18 8.38
CA ALA A 204 6.47 -0.48 8.62
C ALA A 204 6.71 -0.83 10.10
N ALA A 205 6.43 0.11 11.01
CA ALA A 205 6.62 -0.13 12.44
C ALA A 205 5.74 -1.28 12.94
N VAL A 206 4.46 -1.26 12.56
CA VAL A 206 3.48 -2.30 12.97
C VAL A 206 3.86 -3.65 12.37
N GLY A 207 4.09 -3.71 11.05
CA GLY A 207 4.44 -4.97 10.38
C GLY A 207 5.74 -5.57 10.90
N GLY A 208 6.76 -4.75 11.16
CA GLY A 208 8.01 -5.21 11.74
C GLY A 208 7.85 -5.71 13.18
N ALA A 209 7.01 -5.06 13.99
CA ALA A 209 6.85 -5.37 15.41
C ALA A 209 5.90 -6.55 15.68
N GLU A 210 4.82 -6.69 14.91
CA GLU A 210 3.81 -7.76 15.11
C GLU A 210 4.36 -9.15 14.75
N ARG A 211 5.36 -9.23 13.87
CA ARG A 211 6.05 -10.47 13.49
C ARG A 211 7.26 -10.78 14.38
N HIS A 212 7.57 -9.90 15.33
CA HIS A 212 8.71 -10.08 16.22
C HIS A 212 8.31 -10.80 17.51
N GLU A 213 8.91 -11.96 17.79
CA GLU A 213 8.56 -12.89 18.88
C GLU A 213 8.33 -12.21 20.25
N LYS A 214 9.16 -11.21 20.59
CA LYS A 214 9.12 -10.55 21.91
C LYS A 214 8.27 -9.27 21.97
N ILE A 215 7.94 -8.67 20.83
CA ILE A 215 7.30 -7.35 20.76
C ILE A 215 5.85 -7.49 20.31
N ALA A 216 5.52 -8.53 19.54
CA ALA A 216 4.21 -8.76 18.95
C ALA A 216 3.03 -8.58 19.93
N SER A 217 3.16 -9.13 21.14
CA SER A 217 2.13 -9.04 22.18
C SER A 217 1.87 -7.63 22.72
N ARG A 218 2.75 -6.67 22.43
CA ARG A 218 2.64 -5.27 22.88
C ARG A 218 2.05 -4.33 21.83
N VAL A 219 2.05 -4.72 20.54
CA VAL A 219 1.67 -3.83 19.44
C VAL A 219 0.22 -3.39 19.55
N TRP A 220 -0.71 -4.35 19.53
CA TRP A 220 -2.14 -4.04 19.58
C TRP A 220 -2.58 -3.40 20.89
N PRO A 221 -2.17 -3.88 22.09
CA PRO A 221 -2.51 -3.19 23.34
C PRO A 221 -2.04 -1.74 23.38
N ALA A 222 -0.85 -1.43 22.85
CA ALA A 222 -0.35 -0.05 22.80
C ALA A 222 -1.12 0.83 21.82
N LEU A 223 -1.49 0.29 20.64
CA LEU A 223 -2.34 0.99 19.68
C LEU A 223 -3.75 1.21 20.22
N ASP A 224 -4.35 0.21 20.84
CA ASP A 224 -5.69 0.29 21.42
C ASP A 224 -5.73 1.32 22.56
N ASP A 225 -4.74 1.32 23.46
CA ASP A 225 -4.60 2.34 24.50
C ASP A 225 -4.43 3.75 23.92
N LEU A 226 -3.62 3.91 22.86
CA LEU A 226 -3.46 5.18 22.18
C LEU A 226 -4.78 5.68 21.55
N LEU A 227 -5.56 4.78 20.93
CA LEU A 227 -6.88 5.10 20.40
C LEU A 227 -7.86 5.52 21.50
N HIS A 228 -7.90 4.78 22.62
CA HIS A 228 -8.75 5.16 23.77
C HIS A 228 -8.38 6.55 24.29
N LYS A 229 -7.08 6.90 24.36
CA LYS A 229 -6.63 8.24 24.73
C LYS A 229 -7.10 9.30 23.73
N CYS A 230 -7.03 9.01 22.43
CA CYS A 230 -7.54 9.90 21.38
C CYS A 230 -9.05 10.13 21.52
N GLN A 231 -9.84 9.10 21.81
CA GLN A 231 -11.29 9.18 21.99
C GLN A 231 -11.69 9.91 23.29
N ALA A 232 -10.91 9.75 24.35
CA ALA A 232 -11.18 10.38 25.65
C ALA A 232 -10.67 11.84 25.74
N GLY A 233 -9.82 12.27 24.81
CA GLY A 233 -9.13 13.54 24.85
C GLY A 233 -9.04 14.23 23.49
N ASN A 234 -8.04 15.09 23.33
CA ASN A 234 -7.75 15.73 22.06
C ASN A 234 -6.75 14.88 21.27
N ALA A 235 -7.21 14.21 20.21
CA ALA A 235 -6.35 13.35 19.38
C ALA A 235 -5.11 14.06 18.82
N ARG A 236 -5.20 15.37 18.52
CA ARG A 236 -4.06 16.16 18.03
C ARG A 236 -2.96 16.28 19.08
N GLU A 237 -3.36 16.45 20.35
CA GLU A 237 -2.42 16.54 21.49
C GLU A 237 -1.90 15.16 21.88
N VAL A 238 -2.75 14.12 21.86
CA VAL A 238 -2.38 12.74 22.18
C VAL A 238 -1.33 12.19 21.21
N LEU A 239 -1.49 12.46 19.91
CA LEU A 239 -0.50 12.12 18.90
C LEU A 239 0.67 13.12 18.82
N ASP A 240 0.56 14.25 19.51
CA ASP A 240 1.47 15.41 19.42
C ASP A 240 1.83 15.77 17.97
N VAL A 241 0.78 16.03 17.17
CA VAL A 241 0.91 16.36 15.73
C VAL A 241 1.74 17.64 15.54
N ASP A 242 1.68 18.57 16.48
CA ASP A 242 2.45 19.81 16.47
C ASP A 242 3.95 19.56 16.57
N LEU A 243 4.39 18.69 17.49
CA LEU A 243 5.79 18.29 17.58
C LEU A 243 6.24 17.52 16.34
N TYR A 244 5.43 16.59 15.84
CA TYR A 244 5.71 15.89 14.58
C TYR A 244 5.96 16.87 13.42
N ASP A 245 5.08 17.86 13.25
CA ASP A 245 5.19 18.86 12.20
C ASP A 245 6.44 19.75 12.37
N ALA A 246 6.78 20.12 13.61
CA ALA A 246 7.98 20.89 13.92
C ALA A 246 9.26 20.12 13.59
N LEU A 247 9.34 18.85 14.01
CA LEU A 247 10.48 17.97 13.72
C LEU A 247 10.64 17.75 12.21
N ARG A 248 9.55 17.43 11.51
CA ARG A 248 9.58 17.25 10.05
C ARG A 248 10.04 18.51 9.30
N LYS A 249 9.66 19.71 9.75
CA LYS A 249 10.08 20.98 9.15
C LYS A 249 11.55 21.32 9.43
N SER A 250 12.14 20.75 10.48
CA SER A 250 13.55 20.98 10.84
C SER A 250 14.55 20.25 9.94
N PHE A 251 14.09 19.30 9.11
CA PHE A 251 14.93 18.55 8.19
C PHE A 251 15.61 19.45 7.16
N ASP A 252 16.94 19.36 7.07
CA ASP A 252 17.74 20.09 6.09
C ASP A 252 17.55 19.46 4.70
N VAL A 253 16.68 20.09 3.89
CA VAL A 253 16.33 19.64 2.54
C VAL A 253 17.54 19.51 1.59
N SER A 254 18.66 20.17 1.92
CA SER A 254 19.89 20.09 1.12
C SER A 254 20.74 18.86 1.42
N LYS A 255 20.52 18.23 2.59
CA LYS A 255 21.34 17.10 3.07
C LYS A 255 20.59 15.79 3.09
N ILE A 256 19.28 15.82 3.36
CA ILE A 256 18.50 14.61 3.58
C ILE A 256 17.27 14.54 2.68
N ASN A 257 16.91 13.33 2.26
CA ASN A 257 15.64 13.08 1.60
C ASN A 257 14.52 13.18 2.65
N VAL A 258 13.80 14.30 2.65
CA VAL A 258 12.70 14.58 3.60
C VAL A 258 11.69 13.44 3.66
N GLY A 259 11.35 12.83 2.52
CA GLY A 259 10.41 11.71 2.47
C GLY A 259 10.94 10.47 3.18
N SER A 260 12.23 10.16 3.00
CA SER A 260 12.92 9.05 3.69
C SER A 260 13.02 9.31 5.20
N ALA A 261 13.46 10.51 5.58
CA ALA A 261 13.61 10.93 6.96
C ALA A 261 12.27 10.96 7.72
N THR A 262 11.20 11.43 7.06
CA THR A 262 9.85 11.43 7.66
C THR A 262 9.38 10.01 7.95
N ARG A 263 9.60 9.07 7.03
CA ARG A 263 9.21 7.67 7.25
C ARG A 263 10.01 7.04 8.39
N GLU A 264 11.30 7.33 8.50
CA GLU A 264 12.15 6.86 9.62
C GLU A 264 11.71 7.45 10.95
N LEU A 265 11.39 8.74 10.99
CA LEU A 265 10.86 9.41 12.19
C LEU A 265 9.58 8.73 12.68
N VAL A 266 8.60 8.54 11.77
CA VAL A 266 7.33 7.87 12.09
C VAL A 266 7.55 6.42 12.51
N ASN A 267 8.35 5.67 11.76
CA ASN A 267 8.65 4.29 12.10
C ASN A 267 9.33 4.18 13.48
N GLY A 268 10.33 5.02 13.76
CA GLY A 268 11.05 5.02 15.02
C GLY A 268 10.17 5.37 16.22
N ALA A 269 9.25 6.32 16.07
CA ALA A 269 8.36 6.74 17.16
C ALA A 269 7.38 5.63 17.53
N PHE A 270 6.74 5.00 16.54
CA PHE A 270 5.82 3.89 16.80
C PHE A 270 6.54 2.62 17.26
N GLN A 271 7.76 2.35 16.77
CA GLN A 271 8.58 1.28 17.35
C GLN A 271 8.83 1.53 18.84
N GLU A 272 9.16 2.75 19.23
CA GLU A 272 9.39 3.09 20.64
C GLU A 272 8.11 2.97 21.49
N LEU A 273 6.96 3.32 20.92
CA LEU A 273 5.65 3.07 21.55
C LEU A 273 5.48 1.57 21.84
N PHE A 274 5.77 0.70 20.87
CA PHE A 274 5.63 -0.76 21.04
C PHE A 274 6.68 -1.34 21.99
N PHE A 275 7.92 -0.87 21.93
CA PHE A 275 9.00 -1.28 22.84
C PHE A 275 8.66 -0.94 24.29
N SER A 276 8.15 0.26 24.53
CA SER A 276 7.71 0.70 25.86
C SER A 276 6.39 0.07 26.30
N GLY A 277 5.68 -0.64 25.42
CA GLY A 277 4.37 -1.23 25.71
C GLY A 277 3.27 -0.18 25.94
N GLY A 278 3.35 0.96 25.25
CA GLY A 278 2.38 2.06 25.38
C GLY A 278 2.60 2.98 26.59
N VAL A 279 3.68 2.76 27.36
CA VAL A 279 3.98 3.58 28.56
C VAL A 279 4.45 4.98 28.18
N ARG A 280 5.25 5.12 27.12
CA ARG A 280 5.70 6.44 26.64
C ARG A 280 4.59 7.15 25.88
N SER A 281 4.49 8.44 26.12
CA SER A 281 3.65 9.34 25.31
C SER A 281 4.20 9.47 23.88
N MET A 282 3.35 9.85 22.93
CA MET A 282 3.81 10.08 21.56
C MET A 282 4.86 11.20 21.49
N ARG A 283 4.79 12.21 22.37
CA ARG A 283 5.85 13.22 22.52
C ARG A 283 7.23 12.59 22.76
N GLU A 284 7.33 11.75 23.79
CA GLU A 284 8.59 11.07 24.14
C GLU A 284 9.05 10.15 23.00
N CYS A 285 8.12 9.49 22.32
CA CYS A 285 8.40 8.67 21.14
C CYS A 285 8.96 9.50 19.98
N TRP A 286 8.40 10.69 19.71
CA TRP A 286 8.88 11.60 18.67
C TRP A 286 10.28 12.12 18.96
N GLU A 287 10.54 12.55 20.19
CA GLU A 287 11.86 13.03 20.62
C GLU A 287 12.92 11.93 20.51
N PHE A 288 12.57 10.71 20.93
CA PHE A 288 13.46 9.57 20.81
C PHE A 288 13.77 9.23 19.35
N ALA A 289 12.74 9.21 18.50
CA ALA A 289 12.91 8.91 17.08
C ALA A 289 13.73 9.99 16.36
N ALA A 290 13.50 11.27 16.66
CA ALA A 290 14.23 12.39 16.07
C ALA A 290 15.74 12.31 16.32
N SER A 291 16.16 11.81 17.49
CA SER A 291 17.59 11.63 17.80
C SER A 291 18.32 10.64 16.90
N ARG A 292 17.58 9.79 16.16
CA ARG A 292 18.11 8.74 15.29
C ARG A 292 18.06 9.08 13.81
N VAL A 293 17.28 10.10 13.44
CA VAL A 293 17.15 10.57 12.07
C VAL A 293 18.15 11.72 11.89
N VAL A 294 19.37 11.38 11.47
CA VAL A 294 20.48 12.34 11.21
C VAL A 294 20.79 12.39 9.72
#